data_AF-A0A369TFM5-F1
#
_entry.id   AF-A0A369TFM5-F1
#
_cell.length_a   1.000
_cell.length_b   1.000
_cell.length_c   1.000
_cell.angle_alpha   90.00
_cell.angle_beta   90.00
_cell.angle_gamma   90.00
#
_symmetry.space_group_name_H-M   'P 1'
#
loop_
_entity.id
_entity.type
_entity.pdbx_description
1 polymer ?
#
loop_
_entity_poly.entity_id
_entity_poly.type
_entity_poly.pdbx_seq_one_letter_code
_entity_poly.pdbx_strand_id
1 'polypeptide(L)'
;MPLWRFVPVASRNDSHWQDRRIWHGLIVRAPSAAMARILAERAEERESRGAMGNETHSYRGGFADANLYWVQRLSDDEARKYGGEAGEIGVVDPGTYEETTLSVEYGPTMVRRGRGPASREAAK
;
A
#
# COMPACT_ATOMS: atom_id res chain seq x y z
N MET A 1 -5.82 2.65 -24.59
CA MET A 1 -5.35 3.31 -23.36
C MET A 1 -4.31 2.43 -22.71
N PRO A 2 -3.14 2.98 -22.38
CA PRO A 2 -2.05 2.20 -21.84
C PRO A 2 -2.35 1.69 -20.43
N LEU A 3 -1.78 0.53 -20.12
CA LEU A 3 -1.73 -0.04 -18.79
C LEU A 3 -0.37 0.26 -18.17
N TRP A 4 -0.37 0.52 -16.87
CA TRP A 4 0.80 0.88 -16.09
C TRP A 4 0.95 -0.08 -14.91
N ARG A 5 2.14 -0.66 -14.76
CA ARG A 5 2.54 -1.52 -13.64
C ARG A 5 3.30 -0.69 -12.63
N PHE A 6 2.90 -0.82 -11.36
CA PHE A 6 3.68 -0.33 -10.24
C PHE A 6 4.62 -1.41 -9.74
N VAL A 7 5.90 -1.07 -9.65
CA VAL A 7 6.95 -1.96 -9.16
C VAL A 7 7.61 -1.30 -7.96
N PRO A 8 7.58 -1.93 -6.77
CA PRO A 8 8.31 -1.42 -5.63
C PRO A 8 9.81 -1.55 -5.91
N VAL A 9 10.55 -0.44 -5.72
CA VAL A 9 11.99 -0.40 -5.95
C VAL A 9 12.79 -0.18 -4.67
N ALA A 10 12.14 0.36 -3.64
CA ALA A 10 12.73 0.48 -2.31
C ALA A 10 12.78 -0.89 -1.62
N SER A 11 13.83 -1.11 -0.82
CA SER A 11 13.94 -2.30 0.03
C SER A 11 12.79 -2.35 1.03
N ARG A 12 12.34 -3.55 1.42
CA ARG A 12 11.26 -3.70 2.43
C ARG A 12 11.58 -3.04 3.79
N ASN A 13 12.87 -2.81 4.08
CA ASN A 13 13.36 -2.15 5.29
C ASN A 13 13.67 -0.65 5.06
N ASP A 14 13.26 -0.08 3.93
CA ASP A 14 13.50 1.33 3.65
C ASP A 14 12.65 2.22 4.56
N SER A 15 13.27 3.20 5.22
CA SER A 15 12.57 4.11 6.12
C SER A 15 11.55 4.99 5.39
N HIS A 16 11.65 5.16 4.07
CA HIS A 16 10.66 5.90 3.28
C HIS A 16 9.29 5.20 3.23
N TRP A 17 9.22 3.89 3.53
CA TRP A 17 7.94 3.21 3.60
C TRP A 17 7.06 3.71 4.76
N GLN A 18 7.63 4.18 5.88
CA GLN A 18 6.87 4.77 6.99
C GLN A 18 5.67 3.89 7.43
N ASP A 19 5.91 2.59 7.60
CA ASP A 19 4.89 1.58 7.95
C ASP A 19 3.75 1.38 6.92
N ARG A 20 3.93 1.85 5.68
CA ARG A 20 2.97 1.66 4.58
C ARG A 20 3.06 0.26 3.98
N ARG A 21 1.95 -0.21 3.42
CA ARG A 21 1.89 -1.46 2.67
C ARG A 21 2.75 -1.38 1.40
N ILE A 22 3.49 -2.45 1.13
CA ILE A 22 4.22 -2.63 -0.12
C ILE A 22 3.36 -3.45 -1.06
N TRP A 23 2.98 -2.84 -2.17
CA TRP A 23 2.12 -3.42 -3.18
C TRP A 23 2.95 -3.98 -4.32
N HIS A 24 2.57 -5.17 -4.77
CA HIS A 24 3.22 -5.92 -5.82
C HIS A 24 2.22 -6.24 -6.92
N GLY A 25 2.57 -5.89 -8.16
CA GLY A 25 1.76 -6.26 -9.33
C GLY A 25 0.51 -5.40 -9.53
N LEU A 26 0.40 -4.23 -8.90
CA LEU A 26 -0.72 -3.31 -9.14
C LEU A 26 -0.68 -2.83 -10.61
N ILE A 27 -1.77 -3.06 -11.34
CA ILE A 27 -1.95 -2.65 -12.73
C ILE A 27 -3.08 -1.61 -12.82
N VAL A 28 -2.76 -0.44 -13.38
CA VAL A 28 -3.67 0.69 -13.53
C VAL A 28 -3.83 1.09 -14.99
N ARG A 29 -5.07 1.29 -15.42
CA ARG A 29 -5.41 1.85 -16.74
C ARG A 29 -5.55 3.36 -16.63
N ALA A 30 -4.68 4.07 -17.34
CA ALA A 30 -4.65 5.53 -17.29
C ALA A 30 -4.05 6.11 -18.58
N PRO A 31 -4.41 7.34 -18.97
CA PRO A 31 -3.84 7.99 -20.15
C PRO A 31 -2.35 8.35 -19.98
N SER A 32 -1.86 8.48 -18.74
CA SER A 32 -0.46 8.81 -18.44
C SER A 32 0.01 8.16 -17.13
N ALA A 33 1.33 8.04 -16.96
CA ALA A 33 1.94 7.53 -15.73
C ALA A 33 1.57 8.39 -14.50
N ALA A 34 1.50 9.71 -14.66
CA ALA A 34 1.10 10.62 -13.59
C ALA A 34 -0.34 10.35 -13.16
N MET A 35 -1.25 10.14 -14.11
CA MET A 35 -2.64 9.81 -13.80
C MET A 35 -2.79 8.42 -13.19
N ALA A 36 -1.95 7.45 -13.60
CA ALA A 36 -1.90 6.14 -12.97
C ALA A 36 -1.57 6.24 -11.47
N ARG A 37 -0.64 7.13 -11.07
CA ARG A 37 -0.28 7.36 -9.66
C ARG A 37 -1.46 7.87 -8.84
N ILE A 38 -2.16 8.88 -9.35
CA ILE A 38 -3.33 9.46 -8.68
C ILE A 38 -4.43 8.40 -8.49
N LEU A 39 -4.65 7.55 -9.50
CA LEU A 39 -5.66 6.49 -9.42
C LEU A 39 -5.25 5.37 -8.46
N ALA A 40 -3.96 5.00 -8.41
CA ALA A 40 -3.42 4.04 -7.46
C ALA A 40 -3.59 4.53 -6.01
N GLU A 41 -3.23 5.78 -5.74
CA GLU A 41 -3.37 6.41 -4.42
C GLU A 41 -4.83 6.43 -3.96
N ARG A 42 -5.75 6.85 -4.84
CA ARG A 42 -7.18 6.85 -4.54
C ARG A 42 -7.75 5.44 -4.27
N ALA A 43 -7.18 4.42 -4.90
CA ALA A 43 -7.59 3.04 -4.67
C ALA A 43 -7.12 2.54 -3.29
N GLU A 44 -5.90 2.88 -2.88
CA GLU A 44 -5.34 2.56 -1.56
C GLU A 44 -6.17 3.21 -0.42
N GLU A 45 -6.52 4.49 -0.58
CA GLU A 45 -7.37 5.22 0.37
C GLU A 45 -8.73 4.54 0.58
N ARG A 46 -9.32 4.06 -0.51
CA ARG A 46 -10.63 3.38 -0.47
C ARG A 46 -10.56 2.05 0.28
N GLU A 47 -9.43 1.35 0.21
CA GLU A 47 -9.21 0.09 0.91
C GLU A 47 -8.89 0.31 2.40
N SER A 48 -8.21 1.41 2.74
CA SER A 48 -7.75 1.74 4.09
C SER A 48 -8.85 2.29 5.03
N ARG A 49 -10.11 1.84 4.88
CA ARG A 49 -11.25 2.29 5.71
C ARG A 49 -11.02 2.03 7.21
N GLY A 50 -10.45 3.03 7.89
CA GLY A 50 -10.21 2.98 9.32
C GLY A 50 -9.45 4.17 9.90
N ALA A 51 -9.76 5.41 9.52
CA ALA A 51 -9.25 6.58 10.24
C ALA A 51 -10.24 6.98 11.35
N MET A 52 -9.95 6.61 12.60
CA MET A 52 -10.68 7.06 13.79
C MET A 52 -10.05 8.35 14.34
N GLY A 53 -10.66 9.51 14.04
CA GLY A 53 -10.54 10.74 14.84
C GLY A 53 -9.30 11.63 14.59
N ASN A 54 -9.54 12.89 14.20
CA ASN A 54 -8.63 14.06 14.26
C ASN A 54 -7.16 13.93 13.80
N GLU A 55 -6.80 12.88 13.07
CA GLU A 55 -5.49 12.81 12.42
C GLU A 55 -5.53 13.68 11.15
N THR A 56 -4.70 14.72 11.15
CA THR A 56 -4.42 15.50 9.93
C THR A 56 -3.79 14.53 8.95
N HIS A 57 -4.54 14.17 7.90
CA HIS A 57 -4.05 13.28 6.88
C HIS A 57 -2.85 13.93 6.23
N SER A 58 -1.67 13.47 6.59
CA SER A 58 -0.48 13.66 5.77
C SER A 58 -0.61 12.72 4.58
N TYR A 59 -1.64 12.98 3.75
CA TYR A 59 -2.03 12.29 2.53
C TYR A 59 -0.84 12.29 1.58
N ARG A 60 -0.06 11.21 1.57
CA ARG A 60 0.58 10.68 0.37
C ARG A 60 0.69 9.17 0.53
N GLY A 61 -0.15 8.42 -0.19
CA GLY A 61 0.01 6.98 -0.33
C GLY A 61 1.40 6.67 -0.90
N GLY A 62 1.92 5.46 -0.67
CA GLY A 62 3.28 5.10 -1.11
C GLY A 62 3.49 5.30 -2.63
N PHE A 63 2.42 5.19 -3.42
CA PHE A 63 2.40 5.29 -4.88
C PHE A 63 2.76 6.66 -5.46
N ALA A 64 2.64 7.74 -4.69
CA ALA A 64 3.05 9.07 -5.12
C ALA A 64 4.58 9.26 -5.08
N ASP A 65 5.28 8.44 -4.27
CA ASP A 65 6.72 8.54 -4.09
C ASP A 65 7.47 7.75 -5.18
N ALA A 66 8.22 8.47 -6.01
CA ALA A 66 9.03 7.87 -7.06
C ALA A 66 10.23 7.06 -6.54
N ASN A 67 10.64 7.27 -5.29
CA ASN A 67 11.68 6.47 -4.63
C ASN A 67 11.14 5.12 -4.15
N LEU A 68 9.83 5.01 -3.90
CA LEU A 68 9.18 3.78 -3.48
C LEU A 68 8.72 2.95 -4.68
N TYR A 69 8.08 3.60 -5.67
CA TYR A 69 7.53 2.93 -6.84
C TYR A 69 8.01 3.50 -8.17
N TRP A 70 8.43 2.58 -9.04
CA TRP A 70 8.53 2.84 -10.46
C TRP A 70 7.23 2.49 -11.17
N VAL A 71 6.88 3.33 -12.14
CA VAL A 71 5.70 3.18 -12.98
C VAL A 71 6.16 2.85 -14.38
N GLN A 72 5.84 1.66 -14.86
CA GLN A 72 6.25 1.18 -16.17
C GLN A 72 5.03 0.87 -17.02
N ARG A 73 5.08 1.26 -18.30
CA ARG A 73 4.03 0.89 -19.26
C ARG A 73 4.15 -0.60 -19.60
N LEU A 74 3.03 -1.33 -19.58
CA LEU A 74 3.01 -2.71 -20.04
C LEU A 74 3.24 -2.77 -21.55
N SER A 75 3.92 -3.82 -22.00
CA SER A 75 3.97 -4.18 -23.41
C SER A 75 2.57 -4.57 -23.92
N ASP A 76 2.34 -4.50 -25.23
CA ASP A 76 1.04 -4.84 -25.81
C ASP A 76 0.65 -6.31 -25.55
N ASP A 77 1.64 -7.21 -25.49
CA ASP A 77 1.42 -8.63 -25.18
C ASP A 77 0.97 -8.85 -23.72
N GLU A 78 1.64 -8.20 -22.77
CA GLU A 78 1.23 -8.25 -21.37
C GLU A 78 -0.13 -7.57 -21.18
N ALA A 79 -0.36 -6.43 -21.84
CA ALA A 79 -1.60 -5.68 -21.75
C ALA A 79 -2.81 -6.52 -22.17
N ARG A 80 -2.68 -7.38 -23.19
CA ARG A 80 -3.76 -8.28 -23.65
C ARG A 80 -4.29 -9.19 -22.56
N LYS A 81 -3.44 -9.63 -21.61
CA LYS A 81 -3.85 -10.47 -20.47
C LYS A 81 -4.83 -9.75 -19.53
N TYR A 82 -4.79 -8.42 -19.53
CA TYR A 82 -5.60 -7.53 -18.70
C TYR A 82 -6.71 -6.83 -19.52
N GLY A 83 -7.09 -7.38 -20.68
CA GLY A 83 -8.12 -6.82 -21.56
C GLY A 83 -7.61 -5.75 -22.54
N GLY A 84 -6.29 -5.63 -22.69
CA GLY A 84 -5.66 -4.74 -23.66
C GLY A 84 -5.94 -3.26 -23.39
N GLU A 85 -6.03 -2.49 -24.49
CA GLU A 85 -6.18 -1.04 -24.45
C GLU A 85 -7.64 -0.54 -24.35
N ALA A 86 -8.61 -1.46 -24.45
CA ALA A 86 -10.04 -1.16 -24.40
C ALA A 86 -10.58 -1.40 -22.99
N GLY A 87 -11.14 -0.37 -22.34
CA GLY A 87 -11.67 -0.46 -20.99
C GLY A 87 -11.77 0.90 -20.29
N GLU A 88 -12.36 0.92 -19.10
CA GLU A 88 -12.53 2.14 -18.30
C GLU A 88 -11.25 2.51 -17.55
N ILE A 89 -11.09 3.80 -17.27
CA ILE A 89 -9.98 4.33 -16.47
C ILE A 89 -10.13 3.83 -15.03
N GLY A 90 -9.06 3.26 -14.47
CA GLY A 90 -9.08 2.72 -13.10
C GLY A 90 -8.08 1.59 -12.86
N VAL A 91 -8.13 1.03 -11.65
CA VAL A 91 -7.33 -0.15 -11.28
C VAL A 91 -7.92 -1.38 -11.99
N VAL A 92 -7.10 -2.08 -12.74
CA VAL A 92 -7.48 -3.30 -13.48
C VAL A 92 -7.16 -4.55 -12.68
N ASP A 93 -6.01 -4.54 -12.02
CA ASP A 93 -5.59 -5.59 -11.10
C ASP A 93 -5.04 -4.90 -9.84
N PRO A 94 -5.66 -5.10 -8.65
CA PRO A 94 -5.16 -4.52 -7.41
C PRO A 94 -3.80 -5.11 -6.99
N GLY A 95 -3.40 -6.26 -7.54
CA GLY A 95 -2.19 -6.96 -7.14
C GLY A 95 -2.29 -7.56 -5.73
N THR A 96 -1.14 -7.76 -5.11
CA THR A 96 -1.00 -8.25 -3.74
C THR A 96 -0.23 -7.24 -2.90
N TYR A 97 -0.37 -7.27 -1.58
CA TYR A 97 0.43 -6.43 -0.69
C TYR A 97 1.07 -7.24 0.43
N GLU A 98 2.19 -6.73 0.91
CA GLU A 98 2.84 -7.17 2.14
C GLU A 98 2.97 -5.99 3.11
N GLU A 99 2.96 -6.30 4.41
CA GLU A 99 3.19 -5.31 5.46
C GLU A 99 4.70 -5.13 5.68
N THR A 100 5.15 -3.89 5.84
CA THR A 100 6.55 -3.59 6.14
C THR A 100 6.92 -4.13 7.52
N THR A 101 8.03 -4.85 7.60
CA THR A 101 8.62 -5.17 8.90
C THR A 101 9.37 -3.92 9.38
N LEU A 102 8.92 -3.32 10.48
CA LEU A 102 9.55 -2.15 11.11
C LEU A 102 11.08 -2.19 11.04
N SER A 103 11.70 -1.21 10.39
CA SER A 103 13.16 -1.00 10.40
C SER A 103 13.69 -0.45 11.73
N VAL A 104 12.82 -0.32 12.74
CA VAL A 104 13.28 -0.07 14.09
C VAL A 104 13.68 -1.43 14.65
N GLU A 105 14.97 -1.76 14.54
CA GLU A 105 15.62 -2.61 15.53
C GLU A 105 15.47 -1.89 16.88
N TYR A 106 14.32 -2.11 17.53
CA TYR A 106 14.18 -1.81 18.94
C TYR A 106 15.21 -2.68 19.65
N GLY A 107 16.29 -2.06 20.11
CA GLY A 107 17.15 -2.64 21.13
C GLY A 107 16.29 -3.21 22.28
N PRO A 108 16.75 -4.27 22.97
CA PRO A 108 15.92 -5.04 23.88
C PRO A 108 15.58 -4.25 25.15
N THR A 109 14.55 -3.41 25.08
CA THR A 109 13.88 -2.84 26.25
C THR A 109 12.38 -2.81 26.00
N MET A 110 11.77 -3.98 25.81
CA MET A 110 10.35 -4.14 26.10
C MET A 110 10.18 -4.68 27.51
N VAL A 111 9.90 -3.74 28.41
CA VAL A 111 9.31 -3.98 29.72
C VAL A 111 8.06 -4.85 29.53
N ARG A 112 8.11 -6.07 30.08
CA ARG A 112 6.92 -6.91 30.30
C ARG A 112 5.88 -6.08 31.07
N ARG A 113 4.84 -5.57 30.39
CA ARG A 113 3.61 -5.17 31.08
C ARG A 113 2.93 -6.44 31.56
N GLY A 114 3.06 -6.67 32.87
CA GLY A 114 2.47 -7.80 33.57
C GLY A 114 0.97 -7.88 33.33
N ARG A 115 0.53 -9.06 32.90
CA ARG A 115 -0.85 -9.52 33.03
C ARG A 115 -1.15 -9.65 34.53
N GLY A 116 -1.80 -8.65 35.11
CA GLY A 116 -2.40 -8.76 36.44
C GLY A 116 -3.55 -9.77 36.42
N PRO A 117 -3.72 -10.60 37.47
CA PRO A 117 -4.75 -11.64 37.51
C PRO A 117 -6.16 -11.03 37.64
N ALA A 118 -7.09 -11.51 36.82
CA ALA A 118 -8.50 -11.21 36.94
C ALA A 118 -9.05 -11.89 38.21
N SER A 119 -9.28 -11.12 39.27
CA SER A 119 -10.06 -11.56 40.42
C SER A 119 -11.49 -11.86 39.98
N ARG A 120 -11.85 -13.14 39.99
CA ARG A 120 -13.23 -13.62 39.88
C ARG A 120 -13.78 -13.68 41.30
N GLU A 121 -14.43 -12.61 41.75
CA GLU A 121 -15.21 -12.67 42.98
C GLU A 121 -16.63 -13.11 42.62
N ALA A 122 -16.93 -14.36 42.95
CA ALA A 122 -18.28 -14.90 42.98
C ALA A 122 -18.87 -14.56 44.35
N ALA A 123 -19.91 -13.72 44.37
CA ALA A 123 -20.75 -13.53 45.55
C ALA A 123 -22.07 -14.30 45.33
N LYS A 124 -22.37 -15.11 46.34
CA LYS A 124 -23.52 -15.99 46.52
C LYS A 124 -24.65 -15.22 47.18
#